data_AF-A0AAV5YW17-F1
#
_entry.id   AF-A0AAV5YW17-F1
#
_cell.length_a   1.000
_cell.length_b   1.000
_cell.length_c   1.000
_cell.angle_alpha   90.00
_cell.angle_beta   90.00
_cell.angle_gamma   90.00
#
_symmetry.space_group_name_H-M   'P 1'
#
loop_
_entity.id
_entity.type
_entity.pdbx_description
1 polymer ?
#
loop_
_entity_poly.entity_id
_entity_poly.type
_entity_poly.pdbx_seq_one_letter_code
_entity_poly.pdbx_strand_id
1 'polypeptide(L)' 'KERVDDGLARGLRPGVDADATPMCALACIAGAIVFGDLDDTSSRVARLASDPRAQVLMPECGTAPRVYYLGD' A
#
# COMPACT_ATOMS: atom_id res chain seq x y z
N LYS A 1 4.17 -16.55 -10.40
CA LYS A 1 4.27 -15.13 -10.83
C LYS A 1 3.46 -14.34 -9.81
N GLU A 2 4.02 -13.25 -9.29
CA GLU A 2 3.48 -12.58 -8.11
C GLU A 2 2.23 -11.78 -8.51
N ARG A 3 1.16 -11.84 -7.70
CA ARG A 3 -0.17 -11.32 -8.04
C ARG A 3 -0.15 -9.88 -8.58
N VAL A 4 0.67 -9.03 -7.97
CA VAL A 4 0.81 -7.61 -8.33
C VAL A 4 1.40 -7.47 -9.73
N ASP A 5 2.51 -8.16 -10.01
CA ASP A 5 3.18 -8.13 -11.32
C ASP A 5 2.28 -8.67 -12.44
N ASP A 6 1.53 -9.74 -12.16
CA ASP A 6 0.55 -10.29 -13.10
C ASP A 6 -0.60 -9.33 -13.38
N GLY A 7 -1.06 -8.62 -12.35
CA GLY A 7 -2.07 -7.57 -12.48
C GLY A 7 -1.57 -6.42 -13.35
N LEU A 8 -0.37 -5.90 -13.07
CA LEU A 8 0.24 -4.81 -13.82
C LEU A 8 0.43 -5.18 -15.31
N ALA A 9 0.90 -6.40 -15.60
CA ALA A 9 1.06 -6.88 -16.98
C ALA A 9 -0.27 -6.97 -17.75
N ARG A 10 -1.41 -7.05 -17.04
CA ARG A 10 -2.78 -7.02 -17.60
C ARG A 10 -3.38 -5.62 -17.65
N GLY A 11 -2.64 -4.58 -17.25
CA GLY A 11 -3.13 -3.20 -17.14
C GLY A 11 -4.05 -2.94 -15.94
N LEU A 12 -4.05 -3.84 -14.96
CA LEU A 12 -4.79 -3.67 -13.71
C LEU A 12 -4.01 -2.80 -12.72
N ARG A 13 -4.74 -2.15 -11.81
CA ARG A 13 -4.21 -1.24 -10.81
C ARG A 13 -4.26 -1.87 -9.41
N PRO A 14 -3.11 -2.19 -8.79
CA PRO A 14 -3.07 -2.66 -7.41
C PRO A 14 -3.69 -1.65 -6.44
N GLY A 15 -4.45 -2.13 -5.46
CA GLY A 15 -5.21 -1.27 -4.53
C GLY A 15 -6.60 -0.84 -5.06
N VAL A 16 -6.88 -1.07 -6.34
CA VAL A 16 -8.19 -0.80 -6.98
C VAL A 16 -8.78 -2.09 -7.52
N ASP A 17 -8.02 -2.82 -8.33
CA ASP A 17 -8.44 -4.07 -8.96
C ASP A 17 -8.06 -5.26 -8.07
N ALA A 18 -9.05 -6.06 -7.67
CA ALA A 18 -8.86 -7.16 -6.72
C ALA A 18 -7.87 -8.24 -7.24
N ASP A 19 -7.90 -8.50 -8.55
CA ASP A 19 -6.98 -9.43 -9.20
C ASP A 19 -5.50 -9.02 -9.09
N ALA A 20 -5.23 -7.72 -8.90
CA ALA A 20 -3.89 -7.15 -8.77
C ALA A 20 -3.52 -6.79 -7.32
N THR A 21 -4.44 -6.97 -6.36
CA THR A 21 -4.28 -6.48 -4.98
C THR A 21 -3.93 -7.62 -4.02
N PRO A 22 -2.94 -7.45 -3.11
CA PRO A 22 -2.57 -8.48 -2.14
C PRO A 22 -3.73 -8.94 -1.26
N MET A 23 -3.76 -10.23 -0.94
CA MET A 23 -4.85 -10.83 -0.15
C MET A 23 -4.96 -10.24 1.26
N CYS A 24 -3.86 -9.81 1.87
CA CYS A 24 -3.90 -9.16 3.18
C CYS A 24 -4.70 -7.84 3.17
N ALA A 25 -4.61 -7.06 2.08
CA ALA A 25 -5.41 -5.86 1.90
C ALA A 25 -6.89 -6.19 1.58
N LEU A 26 -7.13 -7.21 0.75
CA LEU A 26 -8.50 -7.62 0.38
C LEU A 26 -9.28 -8.30 1.50
N ALA A 27 -8.62 -9.14 2.29
CA ALA A 27 -9.24 -9.92 3.36
C ALA A 27 -9.48 -9.09 4.62
N CYS A 28 -8.86 -7.91 4.75
CA CYS A 28 -8.99 -7.08 5.93
C CYS A 28 -10.35 -6.38 5.95
N ILE A 29 -11.30 -6.97 6.65
CA ILE A 29 -12.66 -6.42 6.85
C ILE A 29 -12.60 -5.02 7.49
N ALA A 30 -11.63 -4.79 8.38
CA ALA A 30 -11.44 -3.51 9.06
C ALA A 30 -10.82 -2.42 8.16
N GLY A 31 -10.28 -2.78 6.99
CA GLY A 31 -9.60 -1.83 6.11
C GLY A 31 -8.30 -1.26 6.68
N ALA A 32 -7.63 -2.00 7.58
CA ALA A 32 -6.39 -1.60 8.25
C ALA A 32 -5.17 -1.64 7.32
N ILE A 33 -5.19 -2.52 6.31
CA ILE A 33 -4.13 -2.62 5.31
C ILE A 33 -4.63 -1.95 4.03
N VAL A 34 -3.95 -0.88 3.62
CA VAL A 34 -4.21 -0.18 2.36
C VAL A 34 -3.00 -0.34 1.46
N PHE A 35 -3.24 -0.85 0.25
CA PHE A 35 -2.22 -1.08 -0.77
C PHE A 35 -2.49 -0.18 -1.98
N GLY A 36 -1.46 0.19 -2.73
CA GLY A 36 -1.58 0.98 -3.94
C GLY A 36 -0.26 1.60 -4.38
N ASP A 37 -0.34 2.55 -5.30
CA ASP A 37 0.80 3.30 -5.82
C ASP A 37 1.07 4.56 -4.96
N LEU A 38 2.30 4.70 -4.47
CA LEU A 38 2.75 5.86 -3.70
C LEU A 38 3.09 7.07 -4.59
N ASP A 39 3.41 6.84 -5.86
CA ASP A 39 3.74 7.91 -6.81
C ASP A 39 2.47 8.55 -7.39
N ASP A 40 1.33 7.84 -7.35
CA ASP A 40 0.02 8.39 -7.65
C ASP A 40 -0.53 9.18 -6.46
N THR A 41 -0.36 10.50 -6.49
CA THR A 41 -0.88 11.44 -5.47
C THR A 41 -2.40 11.36 -5.26
N SER A 42 -3.15 10.86 -6.23
CA SER A 42 -4.61 10.70 -6.12
C SER A 42 -4.99 9.46 -5.31
N SER A 43 -4.05 8.51 -5.15
CA SER A 43 -4.27 7.22 -4.50
C SER A 43 -4.53 7.36 -3.00
N ARG A 44 -5.27 6.39 -2.44
CA ARG A 44 -5.54 6.37 -1.00
C ARG A 44 -4.26 6.14 -0.18
N VAL A 45 -3.33 5.32 -0.68
CA VAL A 45 -2.09 5.02 0.05
C VAL A 45 -1.14 6.23 0.09
N ALA A 46 -1.03 7.00 -1.00
CA ALA A 46 -0.20 8.21 -1.03
C ALA A 46 -0.69 9.26 -0.03
N ARG A 47 -2.02 9.43 0.07
CA ARG A 47 -2.64 10.32 1.06
C ARG A 47 -2.37 9.87 2.49
N LEU A 48 -2.51 8.58 2.79
CA LEU A 48 -2.25 8.04 4.14
C LEU A 48 -0.77 8.07 4.50
N ALA A 49 0.13 7.81 3.55
CA ALA A 49 1.57 7.91 3.77
C ALA A 49 2.04 9.36 4.06
N SER A 50 1.27 10.35 3.62
CA SER A 50 1.50 11.78 3.88
C SER A 50 0.76 12.31 5.12
N ASP A 51 -0.03 11.47 5.81
CA ASP A 51 -0.74 11.85 7.03
C ASP A 51 0.28 12.15 8.15
N PRO A 52 0.09 13.20 8.98
CA PRO A 52 1.00 13.50 10.08
C PRO A 52 1.22 12.35 11.08
N ARG A 53 0.28 11.40 11.15
CA ARG A 53 0.37 10.20 12.01
C ARG A 53 1.15 9.05 11.36
N ALA A 54 1.56 9.19 10.10
CA ALA A 54 2.31 8.17 9.38
C ALA A 54 3.74 8.08 9.89
N GLN A 55 4.14 6.88 10.29
CA GLN A 55 5.49 6.56 10.74
C GLN A 55 5.97 5.26 10.11
N VAL A 56 7.28 5.14 9.92
CA VAL A 56 7.92 3.91 9.46
C VAL A 56 8.45 3.12 10.64
N LEU A 57 8.50 1.80 10.50
CA LEU A 57 9.07 0.93 11.53
C LEU A 57 10.61 0.99 11.49
N MET A 58 11.24 1.18 12.65
CA MET A 58 12.70 1.21 12.84
C MET A 58 13.43 2.15 11.84
N PRO A 59 13.15 3.46 11.85
CA PRO A 59 13.79 4.43 10.96
C PRO A 59 15.32 4.45 11.08
N GLU A 60 15.86 4.11 12.25
CA GLU A 60 17.30 4.03 12.55
C GLU A 60 18.05 3.00 11.70
N CYS A 61 17.36 2.02 11.14
CA CYS A 61 17.96 1.00 10.28
C CYS A 61 18.26 1.50 8.85
N GLY A 62 17.78 2.68 8.45
CA GLY A 62 18.10 3.29 7.15
C GLY A 62 17.59 2.50 5.93
N THR A 63 16.55 1.68 6.08
CA THR A 63 16.08 0.72 5.05
C THR A 63 15.12 1.32 4.00
N ALA A 64 14.79 2.61 4.11
CA ALA A 64 13.82 3.28 3.25
C ALA A 64 12.52 2.46 3.01
N PRO A 65 11.80 2.05 4.07
CA PRO A 65 10.67 1.14 3.95
C PRO A 65 9.50 1.78 3.18
N ARG A 66 8.68 0.92 2.56
CA ARG A 66 7.47 1.30 1.81
C ARG A 66 6.16 0.95 2.53
N VAL A 67 6.25 0.65 3.84
CA VAL A 67 5.10 0.39 4.71
C VAL A 67 5.07 1.48 5.78
N TYR A 68 3.92 2.14 5.87
CA TYR A 68 3.65 3.23 6.81
C TYR A 68 2.57 2.79 7.78
N TYR A 69 2.83 2.98 9.07
CA TYR A 69 1.89 2.73 10.14
C TYR A 69 1.25 4.05 10.56
N LEU A 70 -0.06 4.06 10.75
CA LEU A 70 -0.78 5.22 11.26
C LEU A 70 -0.89 5.07 12.79
N GLY A 71 -0.21 5.95 13.52
CA GLY A 71 -0.33 6.05 14.98
C GLY A 71 -1.49 6.94 15.43
N ASP A 72 -1.60 7.10 16.75
CA ASP A 72 -2.56 8.01 17.39
C ASP A 72 -2.06 9.45 17.44
#